data_AF-A0A1F9QTR6-F1
#
_entry.id   AF-A0A1F9QTR6-F1
#
_cell.length_a   1.000
_cell.length_b   1.000
_cell.length_c   1.000
_cell.angle_alpha   90.00
_cell.angle_beta   90.00
_cell.angle_gamma   90.00
#
_symmetry.space_group_name_H-M   'P 1'
#
loop_
_entity.id
_entity.type
_entity.pdbx_description
1 polymer ?
#
loop_
_entity_poly.entity_id
_entity_poly.type
_entity_poly.pdbx_seq_one_letter_code
_entity_poly.pdbx_strand_id
1 'polypeptide(L)'
;MKINKLAALVLAAAFLSGCGILKQKAAEYHLGKARKTASEQNPAPADIEAAFASVDKALGYAPGSEQAVALLEDLAAGAARVGFASAQELQAGSLKKALELGPLNWHAREALINFYASRGDTGGLEAMGAQAQELSSSADAAVKYCALLAALAARAAAVPWLESEGYLALNKSPEIFFEKTEAYAAAAARLPAMKAELEKLAASDPTVKKAAPAALVSAAEVAAGDALRSPDAVRRALDFVAKAGAEPAFRKAVEMTVQGNAALVKKEYSQARAFYQGALNHYPGLLDARRQLAEADFQEGAALAAAGGDPQAAARLLYKAYGGTGEVIAAALKSGNSLPFIKPEKFLGEAYSLKAADLAALRAVEGKRLRNTARLEAEFKAALDEAVKLNPEGRLARELLERYSREGF
;
A
#
# COMPACT_ATOMS: atom_id res chain seq x y z
N MET A 1 -18.76 -13.13 60.48
CA MET A 1 -19.38 -12.08 59.63
C MET A 1 -20.89 -12.11 59.89
N LYS A 2 -21.54 -11.00 60.28
CA LYS A 2 -22.98 -11.00 60.64
C LYS A 2 -23.83 -11.42 59.42
N ILE A 3 -24.84 -12.29 59.62
CA ILE A 3 -25.74 -12.84 58.58
C ILE A 3 -26.29 -11.75 57.64
N ASN A 4 -26.57 -10.56 58.17
CA ASN A 4 -27.07 -9.41 57.41
C ASN A 4 -26.07 -8.86 56.36
N LYS A 5 -24.74 -9.00 56.59
CA LYS A 5 -23.71 -8.62 55.60
C LYS A 5 -23.60 -9.64 54.47
N LEU A 6 -23.86 -10.91 54.74
CA LEU A 6 -23.85 -11.98 53.73
C LEU A 6 -25.08 -11.88 52.83
N ALA A 7 -26.26 -11.62 53.43
CA ALA A 7 -27.50 -11.37 52.69
C ALA A 7 -27.41 -10.13 51.78
N ALA A 8 -26.83 -9.02 52.26
CA ALA A 8 -26.64 -7.82 51.44
C ALA A 8 -25.65 -8.02 50.28
N LEU A 9 -24.60 -8.83 50.47
CA LEU A 9 -23.64 -9.20 49.42
C LEU A 9 -24.27 -10.12 48.37
N VAL A 10 -25.08 -11.09 48.79
CA VAL A 10 -25.81 -11.99 47.89
C VAL A 10 -26.90 -11.22 47.12
N LEU A 11 -27.61 -10.29 47.76
CA LEU A 11 -28.58 -9.43 47.08
C LEU A 11 -27.89 -8.50 46.08
N ALA A 12 -26.77 -7.87 46.45
CA ALA A 12 -25.99 -7.02 45.55
C ALA A 12 -25.42 -7.82 44.36
N ALA A 13 -24.92 -9.04 44.60
CA ALA A 13 -24.49 -9.95 43.55
C ALA A 13 -25.66 -10.38 42.64
N ALA A 14 -26.85 -10.62 43.20
CA ALA A 14 -28.05 -10.96 42.45
C ALA A 14 -28.62 -9.79 41.62
N PHE A 15 -28.55 -8.55 42.15
CA PHE A 15 -28.91 -7.33 41.42
C PHE A 15 -27.90 -7.01 40.30
N LEU A 16 -26.60 -7.24 40.54
CA LEU A 16 -25.56 -7.10 39.52
C LEU A 16 -25.64 -8.20 38.45
N SER A 17 -25.96 -9.45 38.81
CA SER A 17 -26.16 -10.55 37.86
C SER A 17 -27.48 -10.42 37.07
N GLY A 18 -28.53 -9.89 37.69
CA GLY A 18 -29.82 -9.63 37.05
C GLY A 18 -29.74 -8.56 35.95
N CYS A 19 -28.90 -7.54 36.13
CA CYS A 19 -28.62 -6.54 35.10
C CYS A 19 -27.95 -7.13 33.84
N GLY A 20 -27.11 -8.16 34.00
CA GLY A 20 -26.44 -8.82 32.87
C GLY A 20 -27.41 -9.56 31.95
N ILE A 21 -28.31 -10.37 32.53
CA ILE A 21 -29.27 -11.18 31.77
C ILE A 21 -30.28 -10.29 31.03
N LEU A 22 -30.75 -9.20 31.66
CA LEU A 22 -31.68 -8.27 31.02
C LEU A 22 -31.03 -7.53 29.85
N LYS A 23 -29.78 -7.07 30.00
CA LYS A 23 -29.00 -6.46 28.91
C LYS A 23 -28.76 -7.45 27.77
N GLN A 24 -28.44 -8.70 28.09
CA GLN A 24 -28.24 -9.73 27.07
C GLN A 24 -29.52 -10.00 26.28
N LYS A 25 -30.67 -10.15 26.95
CA LYS A 25 -31.97 -10.32 26.26
C LYS A 25 -32.34 -9.11 25.41
N ALA A 26 -32.06 -7.89 25.89
CA ALA A 26 -32.26 -6.68 25.12
C ALA A 26 -31.37 -6.64 23.88
N ALA A 27 -30.10 -7.02 24.01
CA ALA A 27 -29.19 -7.15 22.87
C ALA A 27 -29.70 -8.18 21.86
N GLU A 28 -30.08 -9.38 22.30
CA GLU A 28 -30.62 -10.45 21.45
C GLU A 28 -31.92 -10.03 20.74
N TYR A 29 -32.82 -9.32 21.41
CA TYR A 29 -34.03 -8.77 20.80
C TYR A 29 -33.71 -7.84 19.62
N HIS A 30 -32.73 -6.96 19.80
CA HIS A 30 -32.31 -6.03 18.77
C HIS A 30 -31.54 -6.72 17.63
N LEU A 31 -30.67 -7.69 17.92
CA LEU A 31 -30.03 -8.53 16.90
C LEU A 31 -31.05 -9.34 16.11
N GLY A 32 -32.12 -9.84 16.74
CA GLY A 32 -33.21 -10.54 16.07
C GLY A 32 -33.90 -9.68 15.00
N LYS A 33 -34.10 -8.38 15.27
CA LYS A 33 -34.65 -7.44 14.27
C LYS A 33 -33.71 -7.26 13.08
N ALA A 34 -32.42 -7.04 13.35
CA ALA A 34 -31.44 -6.84 12.29
C ALA A 34 -31.23 -8.10 11.43
N ARG A 35 -31.26 -9.30 12.03
CA ARG A 35 -31.15 -10.58 11.30
C ARG A 35 -32.26 -10.76 10.27
N LYS A 36 -33.48 -10.29 10.57
CA LYS A 36 -34.60 -10.38 9.63
C LYS A 36 -34.25 -9.64 8.33
N THR A 37 -33.83 -8.39 8.44
CA THR A 37 -33.42 -7.57 7.28
C THR A 37 -32.18 -8.15 6.58
N ALA A 38 -31.18 -8.65 7.34
CA ALA A 38 -29.99 -9.27 6.73
C ALA A 38 -30.31 -10.54 5.91
N SER A 39 -31.41 -11.23 6.23
CA SER A 39 -31.87 -12.43 5.51
C SER A 39 -32.79 -12.14 4.31
N GLU A 40 -33.24 -10.90 4.14
CA GLU A 40 -34.12 -10.50 3.04
C GLU A 40 -33.31 -10.33 1.74
N GLN A 41 -33.89 -10.72 0.60
CA GLN A 41 -33.20 -10.65 -0.70
C GLN A 41 -33.08 -9.22 -1.25
N ASN A 42 -34.09 -8.38 -1.01
CA ASN A 42 -34.15 -6.99 -1.47
C ASN A 42 -34.80 -6.09 -0.39
N PRO A 43 -34.16 -5.92 0.77
CA PRO A 43 -34.67 -5.04 1.81
C PRO A 43 -34.71 -3.58 1.32
N ALA A 44 -35.71 -2.81 1.75
CA ALA A 44 -35.75 -1.39 1.41
C ALA A 44 -34.60 -0.64 2.14
N PRO A 45 -34.07 0.46 1.56
CA PRO A 45 -32.99 1.23 2.20
C PRO A 45 -33.27 1.64 3.65
N ALA A 46 -34.51 2.06 3.95
CA ALA A 46 -34.91 2.41 5.31
C ALA A 46 -34.87 1.22 6.29
N ASP A 47 -35.17 0.00 5.82
CA ASP A 47 -35.10 -1.20 6.63
C ASP A 47 -33.64 -1.57 6.92
N ILE A 48 -32.74 -1.37 5.96
CA ILE A 48 -31.29 -1.56 6.13
C ILE A 48 -30.76 -0.59 7.20
N GLU A 49 -31.08 0.70 7.11
CA GLU A 49 -30.69 1.70 8.11
C GLU A 49 -31.24 1.36 9.51
N ALA A 50 -32.50 0.94 9.60
CA ALA A 50 -33.12 0.51 10.84
C ALA A 50 -32.47 -0.76 11.42
N ALA A 51 -31.97 -1.66 10.56
CA ALA A 51 -31.21 -2.84 10.96
C ALA A 51 -29.85 -2.43 11.55
N PHE A 52 -29.08 -1.54 10.90
CA PHE A 52 -27.84 -0.99 11.47
C PHE A 52 -28.09 -0.32 12.83
N ALA A 53 -29.12 0.52 12.93
CA ALA A 53 -29.50 1.17 14.19
C ALA A 53 -29.93 0.15 15.27
N SER A 54 -30.48 -1.00 14.88
CA SER A 54 -30.80 -2.08 15.81
C SER A 54 -29.53 -2.78 16.30
N VAL A 55 -28.53 -3.00 15.44
CA VAL A 55 -27.25 -3.55 15.90
C VAL A 55 -26.51 -2.56 16.81
N ASP A 56 -26.53 -1.26 16.52
CA ASP A 56 -26.01 -0.22 17.41
C ASP A 56 -26.63 -0.28 18.81
N LYS A 57 -27.96 -0.45 18.89
CA LYS A 57 -28.65 -0.63 20.18
C LYS A 57 -28.19 -1.90 20.89
N ALA A 58 -28.02 -3.01 20.16
CA ALA A 58 -27.52 -4.25 20.73
C ALA A 58 -26.12 -4.09 21.33
N LEU A 59 -25.21 -3.39 20.62
CA LEU A 59 -23.88 -3.05 21.10
C LEU A 59 -23.93 -2.12 22.32
N GLY A 60 -24.90 -1.21 22.41
CA GLY A 60 -25.16 -0.41 23.61
C GLY A 60 -25.46 -1.24 24.87
N TYR A 61 -26.13 -2.39 24.70
CA TYR A 61 -26.41 -3.31 25.81
C TYR A 61 -25.28 -4.31 26.06
N ALA A 62 -24.59 -4.77 25.01
CA ALA A 62 -23.49 -5.73 25.06
C ALA A 62 -22.31 -5.28 24.18
N PRO A 63 -21.45 -4.36 24.66
CA PRO A 63 -20.40 -3.73 23.84
C PRO A 63 -19.33 -4.70 23.30
N GLY A 64 -19.15 -5.86 23.95
CA GLY A 64 -18.23 -6.90 23.52
C GLY A 64 -18.86 -8.03 22.70
N SER A 65 -20.08 -7.84 22.16
CA SER A 65 -20.81 -8.89 21.45
C SER A 65 -20.17 -9.21 20.09
N GLU A 66 -19.49 -10.35 19.99
CA GLU A 66 -19.00 -10.92 18.73
C GLU A 66 -20.14 -11.10 17.71
N GLN A 67 -21.28 -11.61 18.16
CA GLN A 67 -22.45 -11.84 17.29
C GLN A 67 -23.00 -10.55 16.67
N ALA A 68 -22.90 -9.42 17.38
CA ALA A 68 -23.29 -8.13 16.85
C ALA A 68 -22.32 -7.66 15.75
N VAL A 69 -21.01 -7.86 15.94
CA VAL A 69 -19.99 -7.52 14.94
C VAL A 69 -20.15 -8.38 13.67
N ALA A 70 -20.31 -9.70 13.83
CA ALA A 70 -20.56 -10.59 12.69
C ALA A 70 -21.84 -10.20 11.92
N LEU A 71 -22.92 -9.85 12.62
CA LEU A 71 -24.14 -9.41 11.97
C LEU A 71 -23.97 -8.06 11.24
N LEU A 72 -23.13 -7.15 11.73
CA LEU A 72 -22.81 -5.91 11.03
C LEU A 72 -22.10 -6.18 9.69
N GLU A 73 -21.17 -7.14 9.67
CA GLU A 73 -20.46 -7.55 8.45
C GLU A 73 -21.42 -8.17 7.43
N ASP A 74 -22.25 -9.11 7.86
CA ASP A 74 -23.26 -9.74 7.02
C ASP A 74 -24.25 -8.71 6.44
N LEU A 75 -24.74 -7.80 7.29
CA LEU A 75 -25.66 -6.75 6.88
C LEU A 75 -25.01 -5.79 5.87
N ALA A 76 -23.76 -5.38 6.09
CA ALA A 76 -23.04 -4.50 5.19
C ALA A 76 -22.78 -5.18 3.82
N ALA A 77 -22.35 -6.45 3.84
CA ALA A 77 -22.14 -7.23 2.62
C ALA A 77 -23.45 -7.45 1.85
N GLY A 78 -24.54 -7.78 2.54
CA GLY A 78 -25.88 -7.93 1.95
C GLY A 78 -26.39 -6.62 1.34
N ALA A 79 -26.29 -5.52 2.08
CA ALA A 79 -26.69 -4.20 1.63
C ALA A 79 -25.88 -3.71 0.42
N ALA A 80 -24.57 -3.98 0.39
CA ALA A 80 -23.74 -3.64 -0.77
C ALA A 80 -24.15 -4.41 -2.04
N ARG A 81 -24.54 -5.70 -1.92
CA ARG A 81 -24.99 -6.51 -3.06
C ARG A 81 -26.27 -5.99 -3.72
N VAL A 82 -27.15 -5.36 -2.94
CA VAL A 82 -28.38 -4.73 -3.45
C VAL A 82 -28.19 -3.26 -3.85
N GLY A 83 -26.94 -2.78 -3.86
CA GLY A 83 -26.59 -1.43 -4.31
C GLY A 83 -26.81 -0.31 -3.29
N PHE A 84 -26.95 -0.63 -1.99
CA PHE A 84 -27.07 0.39 -0.96
C PHE A 84 -25.70 1.01 -0.65
N ALA A 85 -25.47 2.20 -1.21
CA ALA A 85 -24.17 2.87 -1.18
C ALA A 85 -23.63 3.14 0.24
N SER A 86 -24.51 3.44 1.20
CA SER A 86 -24.13 3.85 2.57
C SER A 86 -23.83 2.69 3.52
N ALA A 87 -23.90 1.44 3.06
CA ALA A 87 -23.72 0.25 3.91
C ALA A 87 -22.37 0.26 4.65
N GLN A 88 -21.31 0.63 3.94
CA GLN A 88 -19.95 0.63 4.44
C GLN A 88 -19.70 1.74 5.47
N GLU A 89 -20.22 2.94 5.25
CA GLU A 89 -20.11 4.03 6.23
C GLU A 89 -20.88 3.70 7.52
N LEU A 90 -22.07 3.10 7.41
CA LEU A 90 -22.85 2.68 8.58
C LEU A 90 -22.14 1.59 9.38
N GLN A 91 -21.55 0.61 8.71
CA GLN A 91 -20.74 -0.42 9.35
C GLN A 91 -19.57 0.20 10.13
N ALA A 92 -18.76 1.02 9.47
CA ALA A 92 -17.61 1.67 10.10
C ALA A 92 -18.03 2.56 11.28
N GLY A 93 -19.13 3.30 11.14
CA GLY A 93 -19.70 4.10 12.22
C GLY A 93 -20.12 3.25 13.43
N SER A 94 -20.77 2.12 13.19
CA SER A 94 -21.20 1.19 14.24
C SER A 94 -20.01 0.54 14.96
N LEU A 95 -18.97 0.16 14.21
CA LEU A 95 -17.74 -0.41 14.77
C LEU A 95 -16.99 0.60 15.64
N LYS A 96 -16.88 1.87 15.22
CA LYS A 96 -16.29 2.94 16.05
C LYS A 96 -17.03 3.12 17.37
N LYS A 97 -18.36 3.21 17.33
CA LYS A 97 -19.20 3.29 18.54
C LYS A 97 -19.00 2.07 19.45
N ALA A 98 -18.87 0.87 18.87
CA ALA A 98 -18.59 -0.34 19.64
C ALA A 98 -17.27 -0.22 20.43
N LEU A 99 -16.23 0.36 19.82
CA LEU A 99 -14.93 0.55 20.46
C LEU A 99 -14.92 1.67 21.50
N GLU A 100 -15.74 2.72 21.31
CA GLU A 100 -15.96 3.75 22.33
C GLU A 100 -16.63 3.17 23.59
N LEU A 101 -17.62 2.29 23.39
CA LEU A 101 -18.36 1.63 24.48
C LEU A 101 -17.59 0.46 25.10
N GLY A 102 -16.74 -0.21 24.33
CA GLY A 102 -15.98 -1.39 24.71
C GLY A 102 -14.61 -1.41 24.03
N PRO A 103 -13.59 -0.73 24.60
CA PRO A 103 -12.25 -0.67 24.00
C PRO A 103 -11.57 -2.03 23.83
N LEU A 104 -12.02 -3.06 24.57
CA LEU A 104 -11.51 -4.42 24.49
C LEU A 104 -12.36 -5.33 23.57
N ASN A 105 -13.27 -4.77 22.76
CA ASN A 105 -13.96 -5.54 21.73
C ASN A 105 -13.00 -5.80 20.55
N TRP A 106 -12.23 -6.88 20.69
CA TRP A 106 -11.21 -7.28 19.72
C TRP A 106 -11.79 -7.63 18.35
N HIS A 107 -13.03 -8.15 18.29
CA HIS A 107 -13.72 -8.41 17.02
C HIS A 107 -14.04 -7.10 16.29
N ALA A 108 -14.56 -6.10 17.00
CA ALA A 108 -14.83 -4.79 16.40
C ALA A 108 -13.54 -4.09 15.94
N ARG A 109 -12.42 -4.27 16.65
CA ARG A 109 -11.10 -3.74 16.23
C ARG A 109 -10.63 -4.41 14.94
N GLU A 110 -10.69 -5.73 14.90
CA GLU A 110 -10.27 -6.53 13.75
C GLU A 110 -11.11 -6.18 12.49
N ALA A 111 -12.43 -6.14 12.63
CA ALA A 111 -13.34 -5.74 11.55
C ALA A 111 -13.05 -4.32 11.04
N LEU A 112 -12.77 -3.37 11.95
CA LEU A 112 -12.47 -1.99 11.57
C LEU A 112 -11.08 -1.84 10.92
N ILE A 113 -10.09 -2.64 11.33
CA ILE A 113 -8.79 -2.72 10.67
C ILE A 113 -8.96 -3.24 9.24
N ASN A 114 -9.70 -4.33 9.04
CA ASN A 114 -9.98 -4.88 7.71
C ASN A 114 -10.74 -3.87 6.83
N PHE A 115 -11.70 -3.16 7.40
CA PHE A 115 -12.41 -2.09 6.71
C PHE A 115 -11.42 -1.04 6.16
N TYR A 116 -10.55 -0.50 7.00
CA TYR A 116 -9.56 0.50 6.57
C TYR A 116 -8.54 -0.06 5.59
N ALA A 117 -8.07 -1.30 5.81
CA ALA A 117 -7.17 -1.99 4.91
C ALA A 117 -7.78 -2.20 3.53
N SER A 118 -9.07 -2.55 3.42
CA SER A 118 -9.73 -2.74 2.12
C SER A 118 -9.83 -1.45 1.29
N ARG A 119 -9.84 -0.29 1.95
CA ARG A 119 -9.97 1.04 1.33
C ARG A 119 -8.63 1.76 1.14
N GLY A 120 -7.54 1.21 1.65
CA GLY A 120 -6.26 1.90 1.71
C GLY A 120 -6.27 3.16 2.60
N ASP A 121 -7.12 3.20 3.63
CA ASP A 121 -7.15 4.32 4.57
C ASP A 121 -5.98 4.21 5.56
N THR A 122 -4.80 4.64 5.10
CA THR A 122 -3.55 4.61 5.89
C THR A 122 -3.64 5.45 7.16
N GLY A 123 -4.42 6.54 7.15
CA GLY A 123 -4.68 7.37 8.32
C GLY A 123 -5.53 6.65 9.38
N GLY A 124 -6.61 5.98 8.94
CA GLY A 124 -7.44 5.14 9.80
C GLY A 124 -6.66 3.97 10.40
N LEU A 125 -5.80 3.32 9.61
CA LEU A 125 -4.92 2.24 10.08
C LEU A 125 -3.91 2.72 11.12
N GLU A 126 -3.25 3.86 10.92
CA GLU A 126 -2.30 4.39 11.91
C GLU A 126 -3.02 4.78 13.22
N ALA A 127 -4.20 5.41 13.12
CA ALA A 127 -5.00 5.73 14.30
C ALA A 127 -5.40 4.47 15.08
N MET A 128 -5.84 3.41 14.39
CA MET A 128 -6.14 2.12 15.02
C MET A 128 -4.92 1.47 15.66
N GLY A 129 -3.77 1.53 14.98
CA GLY A 129 -2.50 1.03 15.48
C GLY A 129 -2.03 1.77 16.73
N ALA A 130 -2.17 3.10 16.78
CA ALA A 130 -1.84 3.92 17.93
C ALA A 130 -2.74 3.62 19.13
N GLN A 131 -4.06 3.61 18.95
CA GLN A 131 -5.02 3.27 20.01
C GLN A 131 -4.80 1.86 20.57
N ALA A 132 -4.52 0.88 19.70
CA ALA A 132 -4.20 -0.47 20.14
C ALA A 132 -2.86 -0.51 20.90
N GLN A 133 -1.86 0.26 20.47
CA GLN A 133 -0.59 0.35 21.18
C GLN A 133 -0.76 0.92 22.60
N GLU A 134 -1.62 1.90 22.82
CA GLU A 134 -1.87 2.43 24.16
C GLU A 134 -2.36 1.34 25.13
N LEU A 135 -3.23 0.45 24.65
CA LEU A 135 -3.74 -0.69 25.42
C LEU A 135 -2.68 -1.76 25.71
N SER A 136 -1.56 -1.79 24.98
CA SER A 136 -0.45 -2.72 25.25
C SER A 136 0.29 -2.45 26.56
N SER A 137 0.03 -1.30 27.20
CA SER A 137 0.52 -0.96 28.54
C SER A 137 -0.24 -1.65 29.68
N SER A 138 -1.30 -2.41 29.36
CA SER A 138 -2.10 -3.15 30.34
C SER A 138 -1.26 -4.14 31.15
N ALA A 139 -1.56 -4.25 32.46
CA ALA A 139 -0.99 -5.28 33.33
C ALA A 139 -1.57 -6.68 33.05
N ASP A 140 -2.74 -6.76 32.39
CA ASP A 140 -3.33 -8.02 31.95
C ASP A 140 -2.62 -8.51 30.68
N ALA A 141 -1.99 -9.68 30.78
CA ALA A 141 -1.21 -10.29 29.70
C ALA A 141 -2.06 -10.62 28.46
N ALA A 142 -3.32 -11.03 28.63
CA ALA A 142 -4.22 -11.34 27.52
C ALA A 142 -4.65 -10.06 26.78
N VAL A 143 -4.95 -8.99 27.53
CA VAL A 143 -5.25 -7.66 26.96
C VAL A 143 -4.03 -7.13 26.23
N LYS A 144 -2.86 -7.17 26.86
CA LYS A 144 -1.60 -6.73 26.25
C LYS A 144 -1.31 -7.47 24.95
N TYR A 145 -1.49 -8.79 24.93
CA TYR A 145 -1.26 -9.61 23.75
C TYR A 145 -2.23 -9.26 22.60
N CYS A 146 -3.53 -9.14 22.88
CA CYS A 146 -4.51 -8.76 21.85
C CYS A 146 -4.30 -7.31 21.34
N ALA A 147 -3.91 -6.41 22.23
CA ALA A 147 -3.55 -5.03 21.87
C ALA A 147 -2.37 -4.99 20.90
N LEU A 148 -1.31 -5.77 21.16
CA LEU A 148 -0.17 -5.88 20.27
C LEU A 148 -0.52 -6.54 18.93
N LEU A 149 -1.39 -7.56 18.91
CA LEU A 149 -1.90 -8.15 17.67
C LEU A 149 -2.66 -7.13 16.83
N ALA A 150 -3.57 -6.37 17.43
CA ALA A 150 -4.33 -5.34 16.73
C ALA A 150 -3.42 -4.21 16.20
N ALA A 151 -2.43 -3.79 17.00
CA ALA A 151 -1.46 -2.80 16.57
C ALA A 151 -0.58 -3.31 15.42
N LEU A 152 -0.16 -4.58 15.47
CA LEU A 152 0.59 -5.22 14.40
C LEU A 152 -0.25 -5.33 13.12
N ALA A 153 -1.49 -5.84 13.22
CA ALA A 153 -2.39 -5.98 12.09
C ALA A 153 -2.64 -4.64 11.37
N ALA A 154 -2.98 -3.60 12.14
CA ALA A 154 -3.25 -2.27 11.58
C ALA A 154 -2.04 -1.67 10.85
N ARG A 155 -0.87 -1.66 11.52
CA ARG A 155 0.35 -1.06 10.94
C ARG A 155 0.89 -1.88 9.78
N ALA A 156 0.85 -3.20 9.87
CA ALA A 156 1.30 -4.07 8.78
C ALA A 156 0.38 -3.95 7.56
N ALA A 157 -0.93 -3.86 7.75
CA ALA A 157 -1.88 -3.65 6.67
C ALA A 157 -1.69 -2.30 5.95
N ALA A 158 -1.12 -1.29 6.61
CA ALA A 158 -0.82 0.00 5.98
C ALA A 158 0.39 -0.07 5.02
N VAL A 159 1.34 -0.99 5.24
CA VAL A 159 2.61 -1.03 4.50
C VAL A 159 2.43 -1.18 2.98
N PRO A 160 1.61 -2.12 2.45
CA PRO A 160 1.40 -2.24 1.01
C PRO A 160 0.75 -1.00 0.36
N TRP A 161 -0.11 -0.31 1.11
CA TRP A 161 -0.75 0.92 0.66
C TRP A 161 0.23 2.08 0.61
N LEU A 162 1.07 2.23 1.64
CA LEU A 162 2.14 3.23 1.67
C LEU A 162 3.15 3.02 0.52
N GLU A 163 3.51 1.76 0.24
CA GLU A 163 4.35 1.41 -0.91
C GLU A 163 3.69 1.83 -2.24
N SER A 164 2.41 1.52 -2.41
CA SER A 164 1.65 1.82 -3.64
C SER A 164 1.46 3.34 -3.83
N GLU A 165 1.09 4.06 -2.77
CA GLU A 165 0.94 5.52 -2.78
C GLU A 165 2.28 6.21 -3.05
N GLY A 166 3.35 5.76 -2.39
CA GLY A 166 4.72 6.24 -2.63
C GLY A 166 5.15 6.02 -4.09
N TYR A 167 4.93 4.83 -4.63
CA TYR A 167 5.23 4.53 -6.03
C TYR A 167 4.43 5.43 -7.00
N LEU A 168 3.16 5.70 -6.74
CA LEU A 168 2.35 6.59 -7.56
C LEU A 168 2.80 8.06 -7.44
N ALA A 169 3.25 8.48 -6.27
CA ALA A 169 3.70 9.84 -6.00
C ALA A 169 5.01 10.20 -6.72
N LEU A 170 5.85 9.21 -7.05
CA LEU A 170 7.08 9.38 -7.87
C LEU A 170 6.84 10.12 -9.19
N ASN A 171 5.61 10.08 -9.73
CA ASN A 171 5.25 10.72 -10.99
C ASN A 171 4.31 11.92 -10.83
N LYS A 172 4.07 12.38 -9.59
CA LYS A 172 3.01 13.38 -9.31
C LYS A 172 3.44 14.47 -8.32
N SER A 173 3.94 14.10 -7.15
CA SER A 173 4.16 15.03 -6.04
C SER A 173 5.39 14.65 -5.23
N PRO A 174 6.44 15.49 -5.19
CA PRO A 174 7.60 15.25 -4.36
C PRO A 174 7.26 15.16 -2.88
N GLU A 175 6.37 16.05 -2.41
CA GLU A 175 5.97 16.15 -1.01
C GLU A 175 5.34 14.84 -0.53
N ILE A 176 4.34 14.35 -1.27
CA ILE A 176 3.67 13.07 -0.96
C ILE A 176 4.67 11.91 -1.09
N PHE A 177 5.57 11.95 -2.07
CA PHE A 177 6.57 10.89 -2.23
C PHE A 177 7.49 10.75 -1.01
N PHE A 178 8.02 11.87 -0.50
CA PHE A 178 8.84 11.85 0.72
C PHE A 178 8.02 11.43 1.94
N GLU A 179 6.83 12.02 2.14
CA GLU A 179 5.94 11.68 3.24
C GLU A 179 5.65 10.17 3.30
N LYS A 180 5.24 9.58 2.18
CA LYS A 180 4.87 8.16 2.11
C LYS A 180 6.07 7.24 2.22
N THR A 181 7.23 7.65 1.73
CA THR A 181 8.48 6.89 1.94
C THR A 181 8.90 6.86 3.41
N GLU A 182 8.85 8.01 4.08
CA GLU A 182 9.16 8.13 5.51
C GLU A 182 8.15 7.30 6.35
N ALA A 183 6.86 7.41 6.05
CA ALA A 183 5.81 6.63 6.71
C ALA A 183 5.98 5.11 6.49
N TYR A 184 6.26 4.68 5.26
CA TYR A 184 6.54 3.28 4.94
C TYR A 184 7.73 2.75 5.74
N ALA A 185 8.85 3.48 5.73
CA ALA A 185 10.07 3.09 6.41
C ALA A 185 9.85 2.99 7.94
N ALA A 186 9.16 3.96 8.52
CA ALA A 186 8.82 3.97 9.94
C ALA A 186 7.88 2.83 10.34
N ALA A 187 6.84 2.56 9.53
CA ALA A 187 5.90 1.47 9.79
C ALA A 187 6.59 0.11 9.70
N ALA A 188 7.31 -0.15 8.60
CA ALA A 188 7.95 -1.44 8.35
C ALA A 188 9.06 -1.76 9.36
N ALA A 189 9.85 -0.77 9.80
CA ALA A 189 10.93 -0.97 10.76
C ALA A 189 10.43 -1.39 12.16
N ARG A 190 9.20 -1.06 12.53
CA ARG A 190 8.62 -1.38 13.85
C ARG A 190 8.07 -2.81 13.92
N LEU A 191 7.63 -3.38 12.79
CA LEU A 191 6.92 -4.67 12.77
C LEU A 191 7.75 -5.83 13.35
N PRO A 192 9.07 -5.99 13.06
CA PRO A 192 9.86 -7.07 13.63
C PRO A 192 9.91 -7.04 15.16
N ALA A 193 10.04 -5.85 15.76
CA ALA A 193 10.06 -5.70 17.22
C ALA A 193 8.70 -6.07 17.85
N MET A 194 7.59 -5.67 17.20
CA MET A 194 6.24 -6.04 17.64
C MET A 194 6.01 -7.55 17.58
N LYS A 195 6.47 -8.21 16.50
CA LYS A 195 6.41 -9.69 16.39
C LYS A 195 7.22 -10.37 17.48
N ALA A 196 8.46 -9.91 17.72
CA ALA A 196 9.31 -10.46 18.77
C ALA A 196 8.68 -10.30 20.17
N GLU A 197 7.99 -9.18 20.44
CA GLU A 197 7.28 -8.98 21.70
C GLU A 197 6.08 -9.93 21.85
N LEU A 198 5.30 -10.14 20.77
CA LEU A 198 4.21 -11.12 20.75
C LEU A 198 4.71 -12.54 21.01
N GLU A 199 5.80 -12.95 20.35
CA GLU A 199 6.43 -14.25 20.55
C GLU A 199 6.92 -14.42 21.98
N LYS A 200 7.56 -13.38 22.56
CA LYS A 200 8.00 -13.38 23.95
C LYS A 200 6.84 -13.54 24.94
N LEU A 201 5.73 -12.85 24.72
CA LEU A 201 4.54 -12.96 25.57
C LEU A 201 3.94 -14.37 25.48
N ALA A 202 3.77 -14.90 24.26
CA ALA A 202 3.23 -16.25 24.06
C ALA A 202 4.15 -17.35 24.62
N ALA A 203 5.47 -17.15 24.60
CA ALA A 203 6.42 -18.07 25.23
C ALA A 203 6.37 -18.03 26.76
N SER A 204 6.13 -16.85 27.34
CA SER A 204 6.06 -16.65 28.79
C SER A 204 4.73 -17.14 29.38
N ASP A 205 3.63 -16.99 28.62
CA ASP A 205 2.31 -17.51 28.96
C ASP A 205 1.59 -18.02 27.70
N PRO A 206 1.61 -19.34 27.44
CA PRO A 206 0.94 -19.90 26.27
C PRO A 206 -0.59 -19.74 26.24
N THR A 207 -1.22 -19.36 27.36
CA THR A 207 -2.68 -19.21 27.44
C THR A 207 -3.17 -17.95 26.72
N VAL A 208 -2.34 -16.91 26.60
CA VAL A 208 -2.71 -15.66 25.92
C VAL A 208 -3.02 -15.89 24.43
N LYS A 209 -2.31 -16.81 23.78
CA LYS A 209 -2.56 -17.18 22.38
C LYS A 209 -3.90 -17.92 22.21
N LYS A 210 -4.30 -18.72 23.20
CA LYS A 210 -5.58 -19.46 23.18
C LYS A 210 -6.77 -18.56 23.45
N ALA A 211 -6.58 -17.49 24.21
CA ALA A 211 -7.63 -16.52 24.56
C ALA A 211 -7.84 -15.45 23.49
N ALA A 212 -6.85 -15.22 22.61
CA ALA A 212 -6.97 -14.24 21.54
C ALA A 212 -7.95 -14.69 20.44
N PRO A 213 -8.78 -13.80 19.89
CA PRO A 213 -9.66 -14.15 18.76
C PRO A 213 -8.87 -14.64 17.56
N ALA A 214 -9.28 -15.76 16.97
CA ALA A 214 -8.59 -16.38 15.85
C ALA A 214 -8.51 -15.47 14.62
N ALA A 215 -9.56 -14.70 14.33
CA ALA A 215 -9.58 -13.73 13.24
C ALA A 215 -8.50 -12.66 13.41
N LEU A 216 -8.33 -12.13 14.64
CA LEU A 216 -7.32 -11.12 14.93
C LEU A 216 -5.89 -11.67 14.81
N VAL A 217 -5.66 -12.90 15.28
CA VAL A 217 -4.37 -13.59 15.10
C VAL A 217 -4.07 -13.75 13.61
N SER A 218 -5.03 -14.26 12.84
CA SER A 218 -4.90 -14.46 11.40
C SER A 218 -4.62 -13.15 10.65
N ALA A 219 -5.39 -12.09 10.94
CA ALA A 219 -5.20 -10.77 10.34
C ALA A 219 -3.80 -10.22 10.60
N ALA A 220 -3.30 -10.34 11.83
CA ALA A 220 -1.96 -9.91 12.20
C ALA A 220 -0.85 -10.72 11.51
N GLU A 221 -1.00 -12.05 11.44
CA GLU A 221 -0.01 -12.94 10.80
C GLU A 221 0.06 -12.71 9.29
N VAL A 222 -1.09 -12.64 8.61
CA VAL A 222 -1.17 -12.39 7.16
C VAL A 222 -0.61 -11.01 6.83
N ALA A 223 -1.10 -9.95 7.48
CA ALA A 223 -0.66 -8.59 7.19
C ALA A 223 0.85 -8.42 7.45
N ALA A 224 1.37 -9.00 8.53
CA ALA A 224 2.81 -8.95 8.81
C ALA A 224 3.64 -9.79 7.83
N GLY A 225 3.12 -10.93 7.37
CA GLY A 225 3.73 -11.74 6.32
C GLY A 225 3.88 -10.95 5.01
N ASP A 226 2.82 -10.26 4.59
CA ASP A 226 2.82 -9.44 3.38
C ASP A 226 3.74 -8.21 3.52
N ALA A 227 3.66 -7.51 4.65
CA ALA A 227 4.48 -6.31 4.90
C ALA A 227 5.98 -6.62 4.95
N LEU A 228 6.37 -7.80 5.47
CA LEU A 228 7.76 -8.21 5.64
C LEU A 228 8.27 -9.14 4.54
N ARG A 229 7.49 -9.36 3.46
CA ARG A 229 7.84 -10.27 2.36
C ARG A 229 9.15 -9.92 1.65
N SER A 230 9.55 -8.64 1.67
CA SER A 230 10.75 -8.15 1.00
C SER A 230 11.61 -7.28 1.94
N PRO A 231 12.47 -7.91 2.76
CA PRO A 231 13.38 -7.18 3.65
C PRO A 231 14.26 -6.18 2.91
N ASP A 232 14.64 -6.49 1.67
CA ASP A 232 15.42 -5.59 0.82
C ASP A 232 14.66 -4.32 0.43
N ALA A 233 13.34 -4.40 0.21
CA ALA A 233 12.53 -3.20 -0.06
C ALA A 233 12.48 -2.28 1.16
N VAL A 234 12.31 -2.85 2.35
CA VAL A 234 12.33 -2.12 3.62
C VAL A 234 13.69 -1.44 3.83
N ARG A 235 14.79 -2.17 3.65
CA ARG A 235 16.15 -1.64 3.75
C ARG A 235 16.37 -0.48 2.77
N ARG A 236 16.00 -0.62 1.50
CA ARG A 236 16.15 0.46 0.51
C ARG A 236 15.37 1.71 0.89
N ALA A 237 14.15 1.57 1.43
CA ALA A 237 13.37 2.71 1.88
C ALA A 237 14.03 3.41 3.08
N LEU A 238 14.56 2.64 4.05
CA LEU A 238 15.30 3.18 5.19
C LEU A 238 16.58 3.91 4.74
N ASP A 239 17.37 3.29 3.87
CA ASP A 239 18.60 3.88 3.33
C ASP A 239 18.30 5.17 2.56
N PHE A 240 17.21 5.18 1.77
CA PHE A 240 16.76 6.37 1.07
C PHE A 240 16.38 7.49 2.05
N VAL A 241 15.57 7.20 3.09
CA VAL A 241 15.15 8.20 4.07
C VAL A 241 16.35 8.77 4.82
N ALA A 242 17.26 7.90 5.26
CA ALA A 242 18.50 8.32 5.92
C ALA A 242 19.33 9.24 5.03
N LYS A 243 19.52 8.87 3.75
CA LYS A 243 20.26 9.67 2.78
C LYS A 243 19.58 10.99 2.46
N ALA A 244 18.27 11.00 2.26
CA ALA A 244 17.49 12.21 2.02
C ALA A 244 17.50 13.17 3.22
N GLY A 245 17.59 12.65 4.45
CA GLY A 245 17.76 13.45 5.66
C GLY A 245 19.19 14.00 5.84
N ALA A 246 20.21 13.24 5.43
CA ALA A 246 21.62 13.60 5.61
C ALA A 246 22.20 14.45 4.47
N GLU A 247 21.72 14.29 3.24
CA GLU A 247 22.27 14.90 2.03
C GLU A 247 21.23 15.82 1.36
N PRO A 248 21.23 17.15 1.64
CA PRO A 248 20.29 18.09 1.03
C PRO A 248 20.34 18.11 -0.50
N ALA A 249 21.53 17.92 -1.09
CA ALA A 249 21.71 17.85 -2.54
C ALA A 249 21.01 16.62 -3.15
N PHE A 250 21.09 15.46 -2.49
CA PHE A 250 20.37 14.26 -2.91
C PHE A 250 18.86 14.47 -2.80
N ARG A 251 18.38 15.00 -1.66
CA ARG A 251 16.95 15.31 -1.48
C ARG A 251 16.43 16.25 -2.57
N LYS A 252 17.18 17.33 -2.87
CA LYS A 252 16.79 18.28 -3.92
C LYS A 252 16.78 17.66 -5.31
N ALA A 253 17.77 16.83 -5.63
CA ALA A 253 17.80 16.12 -6.90
C ALA A 253 16.59 15.19 -7.09
N VAL A 254 16.19 14.48 -6.03
CA VAL A 254 15.00 13.62 -6.06
C VAL A 254 13.72 14.46 -6.21
N GLU A 255 13.60 15.59 -5.50
CA GLU A 255 12.47 16.51 -5.65
C GLU A 255 12.32 16.99 -7.11
N MET A 256 13.42 17.43 -7.72
CA MET A 256 13.45 17.86 -9.11
C MET A 256 13.14 16.70 -10.07
N THR A 257 13.60 15.48 -9.77
CA THR A 257 13.29 14.30 -10.59
C THR A 257 11.78 14.02 -10.59
N VAL A 258 11.13 14.06 -9.42
CA VAL A 258 9.67 13.87 -9.33
C VAL A 258 8.90 14.99 -10.03
N GLN A 259 9.36 16.24 -9.95
CA GLN A 259 8.80 17.36 -10.73
C GLN A 259 8.96 17.13 -12.24
N GLY A 260 10.12 16.65 -12.66
CA GLY A 260 10.39 16.25 -14.04
C GLY A 260 9.43 15.16 -14.52
N ASN A 261 9.20 14.12 -13.70
CA ASN A 261 8.28 13.03 -14.02
C ASN A 261 6.84 13.57 -14.21
N ALA A 262 6.40 14.48 -13.33
CA ALA A 262 5.08 15.11 -13.45
C ALA A 262 4.92 15.94 -14.74
N ALA A 263 5.98 16.65 -15.16
CA ALA A 263 6.01 17.36 -16.44
C ALA A 263 6.04 16.40 -17.65
N LEU A 264 6.80 15.31 -17.55
CA LEU A 264 6.89 14.28 -18.60
C LEU A 264 5.54 13.61 -18.85
N VAL A 265 4.77 13.29 -17.80
CA VAL A 265 3.40 12.75 -17.94
C VAL A 265 2.49 13.70 -18.73
N LYS A 266 2.69 15.01 -18.61
CA LYS A 266 1.96 16.04 -19.37
C LYS A 266 2.54 16.31 -20.76
N LYS A 267 3.61 15.60 -21.15
CA LYS A 267 4.38 15.80 -22.39
C LYS A 267 5.04 17.18 -22.48
N GLU A 268 5.33 17.80 -21.35
CA GLU A 268 6.05 19.08 -21.25
C GLU A 268 7.57 18.84 -21.33
N TYR A 269 8.05 18.28 -22.45
CA TYR A 269 9.41 17.72 -22.56
C TYR A 269 10.53 18.69 -22.21
N SER A 270 10.46 19.95 -22.67
CA SER A 270 11.46 20.97 -22.35
C SER A 270 11.54 21.26 -20.85
N GLN A 271 10.40 21.28 -20.17
CA GLN A 271 10.34 21.49 -18.72
C GLN A 271 10.83 20.25 -17.96
N ALA A 272 10.42 19.05 -18.39
CA ALA A 272 10.92 17.80 -17.83
C ALA A 272 12.46 17.70 -17.93
N ARG A 273 13.02 18.00 -19.11
CA ARG A 273 14.47 18.03 -19.34
C ARG A 273 15.18 19.00 -18.40
N ALA A 274 14.64 20.22 -18.22
CA ALA A 274 15.22 21.21 -17.31
C ALA A 274 15.27 20.71 -15.87
N PHE A 275 14.20 20.05 -15.40
CA PHE A 275 14.16 19.44 -14.07
C PHE A 275 15.18 18.30 -13.92
N TYR A 276 15.26 17.36 -14.87
CA TYR A 276 16.23 16.27 -14.77
C TYR A 276 17.67 16.76 -14.85
N GLN A 277 17.97 17.73 -15.71
CA GLN A 277 19.29 18.36 -15.75
C GLN A 277 19.62 19.07 -14.44
N GLY A 278 18.65 19.80 -13.86
CA GLY A 278 18.79 20.38 -12.52
C GLY A 278 19.08 19.31 -11.46
N ALA A 279 18.35 18.19 -11.48
CA ALA A 279 18.57 17.08 -10.58
C ALA A 279 19.99 16.51 -10.70
N LEU A 280 20.48 16.31 -11.93
CA LEU A 280 21.82 15.80 -12.19
C LEU A 280 22.94 16.81 -11.86
N ASN A 281 22.66 18.11 -11.91
CA ASN A 281 23.59 19.13 -11.43
C ASN A 281 23.73 19.10 -9.90
N HIS A 282 22.66 18.81 -9.17
CA HIS A 282 22.70 18.64 -7.72
C HIS A 282 23.30 17.30 -7.30
N TYR A 283 22.93 16.22 -8.00
CA TYR A 283 23.37 14.87 -7.68
C TYR A 283 23.63 14.06 -8.96
N PRO A 284 24.85 14.10 -9.52
CA PRO A 284 25.17 13.45 -10.80
C PRO A 284 24.94 11.94 -10.82
N GLY A 285 25.01 11.29 -9.66
CA GLY A 285 24.82 9.84 -9.52
C GLY A 285 23.35 9.37 -9.49
N LEU A 286 22.37 10.27 -9.62
CA LEU A 286 20.96 9.89 -9.51
C LEU A 286 20.48 9.19 -10.79
N LEU A 287 20.54 7.85 -10.79
CA LEU A 287 20.25 7.04 -11.98
C LEU A 287 18.83 7.24 -12.52
N ASP A 288 17.84 7.44 -11.65
CA ASP A 288 16.47 7.66 -12.10
C ASP A 288 16.34 8.95 -12.92
N ALA A 289 16.94 10.07 -12.47
CA ALA A 289 16.97 11.31 -13.23
C ALA A 289 17.63 11.14 -14.62
N ARG A 290 18.73 10.37 -14.69
CA ARG A 290 19.40 10.06 -15.97
C ARG A 290 18.50 9.25 -16.90
N ARG A 291 17.83 8.22 -16.35
CA ARG A 291 16.91 7.37 -17.11
C ARG A 291 15.73 8.17 -17.65
N GLN A 292 15.13 9.02 -16.80
CA GLN A 292 13.97 9.83 -17.18
C GLN A 292 14.34 10.95 -18.17
N LEU A 293 15.57 11.46 -18.11
CA LEU A 293 16.09 12.35 -19.15
C LEU A 293 16.18 11.65 -20.51
N ALA A 294 16.69 10.41 -20.54
CA ALA A 294 16.71 9.60 -21.76
C ALA A 294 15.29 9.29 -22.26
N GLU A 295 14.36 8.96 -21.37
CA GLU A 295 12.94 8.74 -21.71
C GLU A 295 12.30 10.01 -22.32
N ALA A 296 12.58 11.19 -21.76
CA ALA A 296 12.07 12.45 -22.31
C ALA A 296 12.63 12.74 -23.70
N ASP A 297 13.93 12.52 -23.93
CA ASP A 297 14.56 12.64 -25.24
C ASP A 297 13.95 11.61 -26.23
N PHE A 298 13.72 10.37 -25.80
CA PHE A 298 13.08 9.33 -26.61
C PHE A 298 11.66 9.72 -27.02
N GLN A 299 10.79 10.08 -26.06
CA GLN A 299 9.40 10.41 -26.34
C GLN A 299 9.26 11.63 -27.25
N GLU A 300 10.09 12.66 -27.04
CA GLU A 300 10.12 13.85 -27.91
C GLU A 300 10.63 13.50 -29.31
N GLY A 301 11.73 12.75 -29.41
CA GLY A 301 12.30 12.32 -30.69
C GLY A 301 11.35 11.43 -31.50
N ALA A 302 10.72 10.45 -30.86
CA ALA A 302 9.73 9.57 -31.48
C ALA A 302 8.46 10.33 -31.89
N ALA A 303 7.99 11.27 -31.06
CA ALA A 303 6.84 12.11 -31.41
C ALA A 303 7.13 13.02 -32.61
N LEU A 304 8.31 13.65 -32.66
CA LEU A 304 8.75 14.47 -33.79
C LEU A 304 8.82 13.65 -35.08
N ALA A 305 9.38 12.43 -35.01
CA ALA A 305 9.42 11.52 -36.15
C ALA A 305 8.03 11.13 -36.64
N ALA A 306 7.14 10.73 -35.71
CA ALA A 306 5.78 10.31 -36.04
C ALA A 306 4.93 11.44 -36.62
N ALA A 307 5.18 12.68 -36.21
CA ALA A 307 4.50 13.88 -36.74
C ALA A 307 5.07 14.37 -38.08
N GLY A 308 6.08 13.70 -38.65
CA GLY A 308 6.74 14.15 -39.89
C GLY A 308 7.59 15.42 -39.71
N GLY A 309 8.07 15.68 -38.49
CA GLY A 309 8.98 16.78 -38.18
C GLY A 309 10.38 16.59 -38.77
N ASP A 310 11.32 17.48 -38.41
CA ASP A 310 12.71 17.40 -38.90
C ASP A 310 13.37 16.06 -38.50
N PRO A 311 13.69 15.17 -39.47
CA PRO A 311 14.30 13.88 -39.20
C PRO A 311 15.66 13.99 -38.51
N GLN A 312 16.40 15.08 -38.72
CA GLN A 312 17.69 15.30 -38.05
C GLN A 312 17.50 15.70 -36.59
N ALA A 313 16.49 16.52 -36.27
CA ALA A 313 16.12 16.84 -34.90
C ALA A 313 15.66 15.58 -34.15
N ALA A 314 14.78 14.78 -34.75
CA ALA A 314 14.31 13.53 -34.18
C ALA A 314 15.49 12.55 -33.92
N ALA A 315 16.34 12.32 -34.93
CA ALA A 315 17.50 11.43 -34.79
C ALA A 315 18.46 11.90 -33.69
N ARG A 316 18.73 13.22 -33.57
CA ARG A 316 19.60 13.77 -32.52
C ARG A 316 19.10 13.44 -31.12
N LEU A 317 17.80 13.57 -30.87
CA LEU A 317 17.19 13.21 -29.58
C LEU A 317 17.28 11.71 -29.32
N LEU A 318 16.97 10.88 -30.32
CA LEU A 318 17.04 9.43 -30.20
C LEU A 318 18.47 8.90 -29.96
N TYR A 319 19.49 9.47 -30.62
CA TYR A 319 20.89 9.12 -30.33
C TYR A 319 21.31 9.53 -28.92
N LYS A 320 20.81 10.67 -28.43
CA LYS A 320 21.05 11.13 -27.07
C LYS A 320 20.40 10.21 -26.04
N ALA A 321 19.15 9.80 -26.28
CA ALA A 321 18.44 8.81 -25.47
C ALA A 321 19.18 7.46 -25.44
N TYR A 322 19.56 6.93 -26.61
CA TYR A 322 20.33 5.68 -26.73
C TYR A 322 21.66 5.70 -25.96
N GLY A 323 22.41 6.81 -26.06
CA GLY A 323 23.65 6.98 -25.28
C GLY A 323 23.37 7.03 -23.78
N GLY A 324 22.37 7.83 -23.38
CA GLY A 324 21.96 7.98 -21.98
C GLY A 324 21.48 6.67 -21.34
N THR A 325 20.68 5.87 -22.05
CA THR A 325 20.23 4.56 -21.56
C THR A 325 21.39 3.58 -21.39
N GLY A 326 22.36 3.59 -22.31
CA GLY A 326 23.59 2.80 -22.18
C GLY A 326 24.37 3.13 -20.90
N GLU A 327 24.52 4.42 -20.58
CA GLU A 327 25.17 4.86 -19.34
C GLU A 327 24.39 4.44 -18.09
N VAL A 328 23.06 4.58 -18.11
CA VAL A 328 22.19 4.16 -17.01
C VAL A 328 22.34 2.67 -16.73
N ILE A 329 22.28 1.83 -17.77
CA ILE A 329 22.46 0.37 -17.65
C ILE A 329 23.83 0.05 -17.04
N ALA A 330 24.90 0.64 -17.57
CA ALA A 330 26.26 0.39 -17.09
C ALA A 330 26.47 0.80 -15.62
N ALA A 331 25.84 1.90 -15.18
CA ALA A 331 25.92 2.37 -13.80
C ALA A 331 25.01 1.57 -12.85
N ALA A 332 23.80 1.21 -13.30
CA ALA A 332 22.84 0.41 -12.53
C ALA A 332 23.38 -0.98 -12.20
N LEU A 333 24.08 -1.63 -13.13
CA LEU A 333 24.73 -2.92 -12.90
C LEU A 333 25.81 -2.88 -11.81
N LYS A 334 26.40 -1.71 -11.53
CA LYS A 334 27.44 -1.54 -10.50
C LYS A 334 26.89 -1.15 -9.13
N SER A 335 25.88 -0.28 -9.12
CA SER A 335 25.47 0.44 -7.91
C SER A 335 23.97 0.35 -7.58
N GLY A 336 23.15 -0.14 -8.52
CA GLY A 336 21.70 -0.17 -8.37
C GLY A 336 21.04 1.21 -8.36
N ASN A 337 19.70 1.22 -8.42
CA ASN A 337 18.92 2.45 -8.27
C ASN A 337 18.74 2.78 -6.78
N SER A 338 18.86 4.07 -6.42
CA SER A 338 18.68 4.55 -5.05
C SER A 338 17.24 4.91 -4.70
N LEU A 339 16.32 4.98 -5.66
CA LEU A 339 14.91 5.29 -5.36
C LEU A 339 14.18 4.07 -4.76
N PRO A 340 13.34 4.26 -3.73
CA PRO A 340 12.50 3.23 -3.15
C PRO A 340 11.35 2.85 -4.09
N PHE A 341 10.66 1.75 -3.76
CA PHE A 341 9.46 1.21 -4.43
C PHE A 341 9.60 0.77 -5.90
N ILE A 342 10.73 1.06 -6.55
CA ILE A 342 11.10 0.45 -7.82
C ILE A 342 12.04 -0.72 -7.54
N LYS A 343 11.63 -1.93 -7.92
CA LYS A 343 12.51 -3.11 -7.82
C LYS A 343 13.74 -2.94 -8.72
N PRO A 344 14.95 -3.33 -8.29
CA PRO A 344 16.16 -3.20 -9.11
C PRO A 344 16.04 -3.84 -10.51
N GLU A 345 15.42 -5.03 -10.57
CA GLU A 345 15.19 -5.77 -11.81
C GLU A 345 14.21 -5.03 -12.72
N LYS A 346 13.15 -4.46 -12.13
CA LYS A 346 12.18 -3.63 -12.86
C LYS A 346 12.83 -2.39 -13.44
N PHE A 347 13.62 -1.66 -12.64
CA PHE A 347 14.35 -0.47 -13.09
C PHE A 347 15.29 -0.80 -14.26
N LEU A 348 16.07 -1.87 -14.13
CA LEU A 348 17.02 -2.28 -15.14
C LEU A 348 16.31 -2.79 -16.41
N GLY A 349 15.24 -3.57 -16.26
CA GLY A 349 14.40 -4.02 -17.36
C GLY A 349 13.75 -2.87 -18.12
N GLU A 350 13.28 -1.83 -17.42
CA GLU A 350 12.78 -0.59 -18.04
C GLU A 350 13.89 0.12 -18.83
N ALA A 351 15.11 0.23 -18.30
CA ALA A 351 16.23 0.85 -19.01
C ALA A 351 16.64 0.06 -20.27
N TYR A 352 16.67 -1.27 -20.21
CA TYR A 352 16.89 -2.12 -21.38
C TYR A 352 15.77 -1.99 -22.41
N SER A 353 14.51 -1.92 -21.96
CA SER A 353 13.37 -1.73 -22.85
C SER A 353 13.41 -0.40 -23.59
N LEU A 354 13.84 0.67 -22.91
CA LEU A 354 14.04 1.98 -23.52
C LEU A 354 15.19 1.95 -24.54
N LYS A 355 16.32 1.30 -24.22
CA LYS A 355 17.42 1.10 -25.18
C LYS A 355 16.96 0.37 -26.44
N ALA A 356 16.14 -0.68 -26.31
CA ALA A 356 15.58 -1.39 -27.46
C ALA A 356 14.62 -0.48 -28.25
N ALA A 357 13.79 0.30 -27.57
CA ALA A 357 12.89 1.26 -28.21
C ALA A 357 13.66 2.36 -28.97
N ASP A 358 14.74 2.89 -28.40
CA ASP A 358 15.62 3.88 -29.03
C ASP A 358 16.18 3.34 -30.35
N LEU A 359 16.69 2.10 -30.34
CA LEU A 359 17.26 1.45 -31.53
C LEU A 359 16.20 1.22 -32.62
N ALA A 360 15.01 0.76 -32.24
CA ALA A 360 13.89 0.59 -33.17
C ALA A 360 13.43 1.94 -33.77
N ALA A 361 13.33 2.98 -32.94
CA ALA A 361 12.98 4.32 -33.39
C ALA A 361 14.05 4.92 -34.31
N LEU A 362 15.35 4.76 -33.99
CA LEU A 362 16.45 5.17 -34.86
C LEU A 362 16.38 4.47 -36.22
N ARG A 363 16.07 3.17 -36.23
CA ARG A 363 15.88 2.41 -37.46
C ARG A 363 14.75 2.98 -38.31
N ALA A 364 13.62 3.32 -37.70
CA ALA A 364 12.49 3.94 -38.37
C ALA A 364 12.83 5.34 -38.94
N VAL A 365 13.56 6.17 -38.20
CA VAL A 365 13.89 7.56 -38.59
C VAL A 365 15.01 7.64 -39.63
N GLU A 366 16.06 6.84 -39.47
CA GLU A 366 17.23 6.90 -40.35
C GLU A 366 17.06 6.03 -41.59
N GLY A 367 16.30 4.93 -41.49
CA GLY A 367 16.07 4.00 -42.57
C GLY A 367 17.39 3.52 -43.19
N LYS A 368 17.58 3.80 -44.48
CA LYS A 368 18.82 3.44 -45.23
C LYS A 368 20.06 4.23 -44.78
N ARG A 369 19.90 5.35 -44.08
CA ARG A 369 21.02 6.17 -43.58
C ARG A 369 21.66 5.59 -42.32
N LEU A 370 20.96 4.68 -41.63
CA LEU A 370 21.46 4.05 -40.42
C LEU A 370 22.72 3.22 -40.75
N ARG A 371 23.83 3.56 -40.09
CA ARG A 371 25.11 2.86 -40.23
C ARG A 371 25.21 1.71 -39.22
N ASN A 372 26.03 0.70 -39.52
CA ASN A 372 26.28 -0.45 -38.64
C ASN A 372 25.01 -1.24 -38.27
N THR A 373 24.05 -1.35 -39.19
CA THR A 373 22.73 -1.95 -38.95
C THR A 373 22.79 -3.33 -38.30
N ALA A 374 23.68 -4.23 -38.77
CA ALA A 374 23.82 -5.57 -38.19
C ALA A 374 24.27 -5.55 -36.71
N ARG A 375 25.13 -4.60 -36.33
CA ARG A 375 25.56 -4.42 -34.94
C ARG A 375 24.40 -3.89 -34.09
N LEU A 376 23.69 -2.89 -34.60
CA LEU A 376 22.56 -2.26 -33.90
C LEU A 376 21.39 -3.24 -33.73
N GLU A 377 21.14 -4.10 -34.71
CA GLU A 377 20.16 -5.18 -34.62
C GLU A 377 20.54 -6.20 -33.53
N ALA A 378 21.82 -6.60 -33.46
CA ALA A 378 22.29 -7.48 -32.40
C ALA A 378 22.17 -6.84 -31.01
N GLU A 379 22.49 -5.54 -30.90
CA GLU A 379 22.29 -4.77 -29.66
C GLU A 379 20.82 -4.62 -29.29
N PHE A 380 19.94 -4.41 -30.26
CA PHE A 380 18.49 -4.32 -30.08
C PHE A 380 17.97 -5.63 -29.50
N LYS A 381 18.31 -6.76 -30.12
CA LYS A 381 17.89 -8.08 -29.67
C LYS A 381 18.39 -8.38 -28.25
N ALA A 382 19.67 -8.13 -27.98
CA ALA A 382 20.24 -8.35 -26.65
C ALA A 382 19.56 -7.49 -25.58
N ALA A 383 19.25 -6.22 -25.88
CA ALA A 383 18.53 -5.35 -24.96
C ALA A 383 17.09 -5.82 -24.73
N LEU A 384 16.39 -6.23 -25.79
CA LEU A 384 15.02 -6.73 -25.72
C LEU A 384 14.92 -8.03 -24.91
N ASP A 385 15.82 -8.98 -25.15
CA ASP A 385 15.87 -10.26 -24.44
C ASP A 385 16.10 -10.02 -22.93
N GLU A 386 17.03 -9.14 -22.57
CA GLU A 386 17.30 -8.82 -21.16
C GLU A 386 16.14 -8.03 -20.53
N ALA A 387 15.47 -7.14 -21.26
CA ALA A 387 14.29 -6.42 -20.79
C ALA A 387 13.14 -7.38 -20.43
N VAL A 388 12.84 -8.36 -21.30
CA VAL A 388 11.78 -9.36 -21.08
C VAL A 388 12.13 -10.30 -19.93
N LYS A 389 13.40 -10.68 -19.80
CA LYS A 389 13.89 -11.51 -18.69
C LYS A 389 13.75 -10.81 -17.33
N LEU A 390 14.12 -9.52 -17.25
CA LEU A 390 14.11 -8.76 -15.99
C LEU A 390 12.74 -8.21 -15.60
N ASN A 391 11.92 -7.85 -16.60
CA ASN A 391 10.60 -7.28 -16.41
C ASN A 391 9.59 -7.90 -17.40
N PRO A 392 9.17 -9.16 -17.19
CA PRO A 392 8.30 -9.89 -18.12
C PRO A 392 6.91 -9.26 -18.28
N GLU A 393 6.46 -8.46 -17.31
CA GLU A 393 5.20 -7.72 -17.35
C GLU A 393 5.34 -6.35 -18.05
N GLY A 394 6.55 -5.96 -18.45
CA GLY A 394 6.86 -4.69 -19.09
C GLY A 394 6.17 -4.55 -20.45
N ARG A 395 5.15 -3.69 -20.52
CA ARG A 395 4.36 -3.46 -21.73
C ARG A 395 5.22 -3.10 -22.96
N LEU A 396 6.17 -2.17 -22.81
CA LEU A 396 7.03 -1.73 -23.91
C LEU A 396 7.86 -2.88 -24.49
N ALA A 397 8.53 -3.66 -23.64
CA ALA A 397 9.33 -4.81 -24.08
C ALA A 397 8.45 -5.87 -24.77
N ARG A 398 7.25 -6.14 -24.26
CA ARG A 398 6.31 -7.09 -24.88
C ARG A 398 5.83 -6.62 -26.25
N GLU A 399 5.45 -5.35 -26.38
CA GLU A 399 5.03 -4.77 -27.66
C GLU A 399 6.18 -4.77 -28.68
N LEU A 400 7.41 -4.47 -28.26
CA LEU A 400 8.60 -4.57 -29.11
C LEU A 400 8.89 -6.00 -29.55
N LEU A 401 8.78 -6.98 -28.64
CA LEU A 401 8.97 -8.39 -28.96
C LEU A 401 7.93 -8.89 -29.96
N GLU A 402 6.66 -8.55 -29.74
CA GLU A 402 5.59 -8.90 -30.67
C GLU A 402 5.86 -8.35 -32.08
N ARG A 403 6.23 -7.06 -32.19
CA ARG A 403 6.59 -6.46 -33.48
C ARG A 403 7.82 -7.13 -34.11
N TYR A 404 8.90 -7.29 -33.33
CA TYR A 404 10.14 -7.90 -33.82
C TYR A 404 9.92 -9.33 -34.35
N SER A 405 9.11 -10.13 -33.68
CA SER A 405 8.76 -11.48 -34.15
C SER A 405 7.96 -11.53 -35.45
N ARG A 406 7.25 -10.45 -35.81
CA ARG A 406 6.48 -10.35 -37.05
C ARG A 406 7.27 -9.71 -38.19
N GLU A 407 8.03 -8.67 -37.88
CA GLU A 407 8.58 -7.74 -38.86
C GLU A 407 10.11 -7.82 -38.96
N GLY A 408 10.79 -8.43 -37.99
CA GLY A 408 12.24 -8.29 -37.83
C GLY A 408 12.63 -6.92 -37.26
N PHE A 409 13.89 -6.50 -37.46
CA PHE A 409 14.44 -5.24 -36.96
C PHE A 409 14.13 -4.01 -37.82
#